data_AF-A0A356J438-F1
#
_entry.id   AF-A0A356J438-F1
#
_cell.length_a   1.000
_cell.length_b   1.000
_cell.length_c   1.000
_cell.angle_alpha   90.00
_cell.angle_beta   90.00
_cell.angle_gamma   90.00
#
_symmetry.space_group_name_H-M   'P 1'
#
loop_
_entity.id
_entity.type
_entity.pdbx_description
1 polymer ?
#
loop_
_entity_poly.entity_id
_entity_poly.type
_entity_poly.pdbx_seq_one_letter_code
_entity_poly.pdbx_strand_id
1 'polypeptide(L)'
;MQFSYVYRKADGSRGTGVLEASDRAAALAELDAKGVAVIRLEVSDGAAPAARPSVWRGALAGLLAAGAALAVWRFLAPEMAPEPLPSAAPAKKAQPLKKSVRPAGPLPRTASAASAADTAKASRGDMLRALSPAERIEFLFKEAEARPINLEPASNRLYATGTEQVLDWVFTTRPGDMPPPLPQIPLFEEAHLAEILVNACRVKDTDDARTRERKEIVDLAKKEMVKFVSEGGAPEDFLRFYHDELRQAHMAFQTAQKEVFAVVREDPDLAADYLRQVNEQLAEKGIKPVRLPPKMAERLGIDASGPEP
;
A
#
# COMPACT_ATOMS: atom_id res chain seq x y z
N MET A 1 19.72 -33.46 17.74
CA MET A 1 19.31 -32.04 17.84
C MET A 1 17.96 -31.89 17.16
N GLN A 2 17.05 -31.11 17.74
CA GLN A 2 15.74 -30.87 17.15
C GLN A 2 15.81 -29.63 16.25
N PHE A 3 15.33 -29.74 15.03
CA PHE A 3 15.30 -28.65 14.06
C PHE A 3 13.85 -28.32 13.71
N SER A 4 13.47 -27.04 13.79
CA SER A 4 12.22 -26.55 13.23
C SER A 4 12.49 -26.07 11.80
N TYR A 5 11.61 -26.45 10.87
CA TYR A 5 11.77 -26.08 9.46
C TYR A 5 10.47 -25.55 8.87
N VAL A 6 10.59 -24.56 7.98
CA VAL A 6 9.50 -24.02 7.17
C VAL A 6 9.69 -24.49 5.74
N TYR A 7 8.66 -25.06 5.13
CA TYR A 7 8.72 -25.59 3.77
C TYR A 7 7.56 -25.09 2.91
N ARG A 8 7.75 -25.16 1.59
CA ARG A 8 6.69 -24.84 0.62
C ARG A 8 5.97 -26.12 0.21
N LYS A 9 4.64 -26.15 0.31
CA LYS A 9 3.81 -27.23 -0.22
C LYS A 9 3.59 -27.06 -1.72
N ALA A 10 3.13 -28.13 -2.38
CA ALA A 10 2.83 -28.13 -3.82
C ALA A 10 1.72 -27.13 -4.22
N ASP A 11 0.82 -26.79 -3.29
CA ASP A 11 -0.22 -25.77 -3.45
C ASP A 11 0.31 -24.33 -3.29
N GLY A 12 1.61 -24.16 -3.02
CA GLY A 12 2.26 -22.87 -2.81
C GLY A 12 2.15 -22.33 -1.37
N SER A 13 1.40 -22.99 -0.48
CA SER A 13 1.27 -22.60 0.92
C SER A 13 2.52 -22.96 1.74
N ARG A 14 2.72 -22.27 2.88
CA ARG A 14 3.84 -22.52 3.80
C ARG A 14 3.40 -23.52 4.88
N GLY A 15 4.22 -24.54 5.12
CA GLY A 15 4.08 -25.48 6.23
C GLY A 15 5.25 -25.38 7.20
N THR A 16 5.02 -25.76 8.45
CA THR A 16 6.05 -25.88 9.49
C THR A 16 6.17 -27.33 9.92
N GLY A 17 7.39 -27.83 10.12
CA GLY A 17 7.67 -29.16 10.64
C GLY A 17 8.80 -29.15 11.64
N VAL A 18 8.96 -30.26 12.35
CA VAL A 18 10.05 -30.49 13.29
C VAL A 18 10.73 -31.81 12.95
N LEU A 19 12.05 -31.83 12.95
CA LEU A 19 12.86 -33.00 12.61
C LEU A 19 13.98 -33.17 13.64
N GLU A 20 14.29 -34.40 14.03
CA GLU A 20 15.48 -34.70 14.82
C GLU A 20 16.60 -35.21 13.93
N ALA A 21 17.77 -34.56 13.97
CA ALA A 21 18.96 -34.98 13.25
C ALA A 21 20.22 -34.76 14.10
N SER A 22 21.31 -35.46 13.75
CA SER A 22 22.59 -35.32 14.44
C SER A 22 23.21 -33.93 14.25
N ASP A 23 23.11 -33.39 13.03
CA ASP A 23 23.61 -32.07 12.66
C ASP A 23 22.73 -31.44 11.56
N ARG A 24 23.04 -30.19 11.19
CA ARG A 24 22.30 -29.44 10.18
C ARG A 24 22.39 -30.07 8.78
N ALA A 25 23.51 -30.73 8.46
CA ALA A 25 23.72 -31.34 7.15
C ALA A 25 22.85 -32.59 6.99
N ALA A 26 22.77 -33.42 8.04
CA ALA A 26 21.88 -34.58 8.12
C ALA A 26 20.40 -34.15 8.05
N ALA A 27 20.01 -33.06 8.71
CA ALA A 27 18.65 -32.52 8.63
C ALA A 27 18.27 -32.11 7.19
N LEU A 28 19.18 -31.45 6.46
CA LEU A 28 18.95 -31.06 5.08
C LEU A 28 18.90 -32.27 4.14
N ALA A 29 19.80 -33.25 4.31
CA ALA A 29 19.80 -34.47 3.51
C ALA A 29 18.51 -35.28 3.68
N GLU A 30 17.96 -35.34 4.90
CA GLU A 30 16.70 -36.04 5.15
C GLU A 30 15.48 -35.29 4.58
N LEU A 31 15.48 -33.96 4.61
CA LEU A 31 14.41 -33.15 4.02
C LEU A 31 14.45 -33.20 2.48
N ASP A 32 15.65 -33.27 1.89
CA ASP A 32 15.84 -33.46 0.46
C ASP A 32 15.40 -34.86 0.00
N ALA A 33 15.72 -35.90 0.77
CA ALA A 33 15.21 -37.27 0.54
C ALA A 33 13.67 -37.36 0.61
N LYS A 34 13.03 -36.45 1.37
CA LYS A 34 11.57 -36.31 1.46
C LYS A 34 10.97 -35.45 0.33
N GLY A 35 11.80 -34.90 -0.56
CA GLY A 35 11.36 -34.02 -1.65
C GLY A 35 10.79 -32.68 -1.17
N VAL A 36 11.18 -32.23 0.02
CA VAL A 36 10.62 -31.03 0.66
C VAL A 36 11.56 -29.84 0.42
N ALA A 37 11.09 -28.85 -0.33
CA ALA A 37 11.81 -27.60 -0.53
C ALA A 37 11.76 -26.72 0.75
N VAL A 38 12.86 -26.74 1.51
CA VAL A 38 13.00 -26.00 2.77
C VAL A 38 13.29 -24.52 2.50
N ILE A 39 12.50 -23.64 3.12
CA ILE A 39 12.67 -22.18 3.08
C ILE A 39 13.58 -21.70 4.22
N ARG A 40 13.40 -22.28 5.42
CA ARG A 40 14.12 -21.89 6.64
C ARG A 40 14.28 -23.10 7.55
N LEU A 41 15.46 -23.26 8.15
CA LEU A 41 15.80 -24.33 9.09
C LEU A 41 16.45 -23.69 10.32
N GLU A 42 15.89 -23.89 11.50
CA GLU A 42 16.39 -23.36 12.77
C GLU A 42 16.64 -24.49 13.77
N VAL A 43 17.67 -24.34 14.61
CA VAL A 43 17.94 -25.27 15.70
C VAL A 43 16.99 -24.92 16.84
N SER A 44 16.14 -25.87 17.23
CA SER A 44 15.25 -25.75 18.37
C SER A 44 15.97 -26.35 19.58
N ASP A 45 16.61 -25.50 20.38
CA ASP A 45 17.36 -25.89 21.58
C ASP A 45 16.44 -26.30 22.74
N GLY A 46 15.49 -27.22 22.52
CA GLY A 46 14.72 -27.94 23.55
C GLY A 46 13.88 -27.11 24.54
N ALA A 47 14.05 -25.80 24.59
CA ALA A 47 13.19 -24.87 25.27
C ALA A 47 12.02 -24.64 24.32
N ALA A 48 10.87 -25.24 24.63
CA ALA A 48 9.61 -24.84 24.05
C ALA A 48 9.62 -23.30 24.00
N PRO A 49 9.51 -22.67 22.82
CA PRO A 49 9.69 -21.24 22.72
C PRO A 49 8.65 -20.61 23.63
N ALA A 50 9.09 -20.11 24.79
CA ALA A 50 8.30 -19.21 25.60
C ALA A 50 7.87 -18.14 24.61
N ALA A 51 6.57 -18.08 24.34
CA ALA A 51 5.98 -17.24 23.31
C ALA A 51 6.59 -15.86 23.48
N ARG A 52 7.55 -15.53 22.61
CA ARG A 52 8.18 -14.21 22.65
C ARG A 52 7.01 -13.24 22.54
N PRO A 53 6.82 -12.32 23.50
CA PRO A 53 5.72 -11.38 23.41
C PRO A 53 5.94 -10.66 22.08
N SER A 54 5.09 -10.98 21.10
CA SER A 54 5.12 -10.29 19.84
C SER A 54 4.88 -8.83 20.20
N VAL A 55 5.83 -7.97 19.87
CA VAL A 55 5.71 -6.52 20.08
C VAL A 55 4.45 -5.99 19.38
N TRP A 56 3.90 -6.79 18.46
CA TRP A 56 2.60 -6.62 17.82
C TRP A 56 1.39 -6.71 18.77
N ARG A 57 1.46 -7.42 19.90
CA ARG A 57 0.38 -7.44 20.91
C ARG A 57 0.30 -6.16 21.73
N GLY A 58 1.37 -5.37 21.83
CA GLY A 58 1.31 -4.03 22.44
C GLY A 58 0.52 -3.05 21.55
N ALA A 59 0.74 -3.10 20.25
CA ALA A 59 -0.01 -2.32 19.27
C ALA A 59 -1.47 -2.81 19.14
N LEU A 60 -1.72 -4.12 19.22
CA LEU A 60 -3.09 -4.68 19.21
C LEU A 60 -3.85 -4.43 20.52
N ALA A 61 -3.19 -4.38 21.69
CA ALA A 61 -3.85 -4.05 22.96
C ALA A 61 -4.29 -2.58 23.02
N GLY A 62 -3.51 -1.67 22.41
CA GLY A 62 -3.92 -0.26 22.21
C GLY A 62 -5.12 -0.14 21.26
N LEU A 63 -5.14 -0.90 20.16
CA LEU A 63 -6.26 -0.96 19.22
C LEU A 63 -7.51 -1.65 19.79
N LEU A 64 -7.34 -2.67 20.65
CA LEU A 64 -8.45 -3.35 21.33
C LEU A 64 -9.06 -2.50 22.46
N ALA A 65 -8.28 -1.67 23.15
CA ALA A 65 -8.82 -0.71 24.12
C ALA A 65 -9.61 0.42 23.44
N ALA A 66 -9.12 0.94 22.31
CA ALA A 66 -9.86 1.89 21.48
C ALA A 66 -11.11 1.27 20.84
N GLY A 67 -11.01 0.01 20.38
CA GLY A 67 -12.14 -0.76 19.84
C GLY A 67 -13.21 -1.12 20.87
N ALA A 68 -12.82 -1.42 22.13
CA ALA A 68 -13.76 -1.67 23.22
C ALA A 68 -14.50 -0.40 23.64
N ALA A 69 -13.84 0.76 23.64
CA ALA A 69 -14.51 2.05 23.85
C ALA A 69 -15.51 2.37 22.73
N LEU A 70 -15.17 2.07 21.48
CA LEU A 70 -16.08 2.23 20.33
C LEU A 70 -17.26 1.24 20.36
N ALA A 71 -17.04 0.00 20.79
CA ALA A 71 -18.07 -1.02 20.91
C ALA A 71 -19.05 -0.73 22.05
N VAL A 72 -18.56 -0.26 23.20
CA VAL A 72 -19.41 0.21 24.32
C VAL A 72 -20.23 1.44 23.90
N TRP A 73 -19.64 2.39 23.16
CA TRP A 73 -20.39 3.52 22.62
C TRP A 73 -21.47 3.10 21.62
N ARG A 74 -21.19 2.10 20.78
CA ARG A 74 -22.16 1.56 19.82
C ARG A 74 -23.30 0.77 20.48
N PHE A 75 -23.08 0.18 21.65
CA PHE A 75 -24.12 -0.53 22.42
C PHE A 75 -24.96 0.38 23.33
N LEU A 76 -24.48 1.59 23.67
CA LEU A 76 -25.28 2.60 24.40
C LEU A 76 -26.02 3.58 23.49
N ALA A 77 -25.73 3.61 22.18
CA ALA A 77 -26.48 4.41 21.23
C ALA A 77 -27.83 3.74 20.91
N PRO A 78 -28.97 4.44 21.02
CA PRO A 78 -30.29 3.87 20.71
C PRO A 78 -30.36 3.46 19.24
N GLU A 79 -30.70 2.19 19.02
CA GLU A 79 -30.74 1.53 17.73
C GLU A 79 -31.91 2.04 16.88
N MET A 80 -31.63 3.00 15.98
CA MET A 80 -32.56 3.32 14.89
C MET A 80 -32.39 2.28 13.79
N ALA A 81 -33.36 1.38 13.70
CA ALA A 81 -33.43 0.34 12.68
C ALA A 81 -33.46 0.96 11.27
N PRO A 82 -32.55 0.58 10.35
CA PRO A 82 -32.61 1.04 8.96
C PRO A 82 -33.72 0.30 8.20
N GLU A 83 -34.62 1.08 7.61
CA GLU A 83 -35.68 0.62 6.71
C GLU A 83 -35.08 0.14 5.36
N PRO A 84 -35.49 -1.03 4.81
CA PRO A 84 -34.90 -1.57 3.60
C PRO A 84 -35.42 -0.87 2.34
N LEU A 85 -34.51 -0.29 1.55
CA LEU A 85 -34.82 0.25 0.23
C LEU A 85 -35.00 -0.85 -0.83
N PRO A 86 -35.92 -0.66 -1.80
CA PRO A 86 -36.26 -1.66 -2.81
C PRO A 86 -35.18 -1.84 -3.90
N SER A 87 -35.00 -3.11 -4.26
CA SER A 87 -34.09 -3.66 -5.27
C SER A 87 -34.47 -3.22 -6.69
N ALA A 88 -33.54 -2.58 -7.40
CA ALA A 88 -33.67 -2.27 -8.83
C ALA A 88 -32.90 -3.30 -9.67
N ALA A 89 -33.61 -3.89 -10.63
CA ALA A 89 -33.20 -4.96 -11.54
C ALA A 89 -32.19 -4.51 -12.62
N PRO A 90 -31.46 -5.45 -13.26
CA PRO A 90 -30.26 -5.16 -14.04
C PRO A 90 -30.54 -4.82 -15.52
N ALA A 91 -29.80 -3.85 -16.06
CA ALA A 91 -29.85 -3.45 -17.47
C ALA A 91 -28.68 -4.02 -18.29
N LYS A 92 -29.06 -4.93 -19.20
CA LYS A 92 -28.59 -5.21 -20.58
C LYS A 92 -27.09 -5.27 -20.91
N LYS A 93 -26.74 -6.46 -21.42
CA LYS A 93 -25.53 -6.89 -22.15
C LYS A 93 -25.19 -6.00 -23.36
N ALA A 94 -23.94 -5.56 -23.44
CA ALA A 94 -23.35 -4.98 -24.65
C ALA A 94 -22.66 -6.07 -25.50
N GLN A 95 -22.83 -5.99 -26.82
CA GLN A 95 -22.26 -6.88 -27.84
C GLN A 95 -20.80 -6.54 -28.17
N PRO A 96 -20.02 -7.51 -28.69
CA PRO A 96 -18.59 -7.34 -28.97
C PRO A 96 -18.32 -6.71 -30.36
N LEU A 97 -17.39 -5.74 -30.40
CA LEU A 97 -16.86 -5.16 -31.63
C LEU A 97 -15.72 -6.01 -32.20
N LYS A 98 -15.88 -6.47 -33.44
CA LYS A 98 -14.85 -7.05 -34.31
C LYS A 98 -14.00 -5.93 -34.94
N LYS A 99 -12.67 -6.06 -34.93
CA LYS A 99 -11.73 -5.46 -35.92
C LYS A 99 -10.40 -6.21 -35.84
N SER A 100 -10.05 -6.98 -36.88
CA SER A 100 -9.28 -6.61 -38.08
C SER A 100 -7.77 -6.76 -37.88
N VAL A 101 -7.26 -7.84 -38.46
CA VAL A 101 -5.88 -8.28 -38.60
C VAL A 101 -5.08 -7.35 -39.53
N ARG A 102 -3.80 -7.10 -39.20
CA ARG A 102 -2.76 -6.80 -40.19
C ARG A 102 -1.40 -7.34 -39.70
N PRO A 103 -0.75 -8.28 -40.40
CA PRO A 103 0.59 -8.73 -40.05
C PRO A 103 1.63 -7.76 -40.65
N ALA A 104 2.51 -7.22 -39.81
CA ALA A 104 3.71 -6.52 -40.24
C ALA A 104 4.87 -7.53 -40.33
N GLY A 105 5.55 -7.55 -41.47
CA GLY A 105 6.66 -8.45 -41.76
C GLY A 105 7.91 -8.18 -40.91
N PRO A 106 8.82 -9.15 -40.82
CA PRO A 106 10.03 -9.05 -40.02
C PRO A 106 11.09 -8.17 -40.68
N LEU A 107 11.64 -7.22 -39.91
CA LEU A 107 12.83 -6.46 -40.28
C LEU A 107 14.11 -7.25 -39.93
N PRO A 108 15.19 -7.09 -40.72
CA PRO A 108 16.44 -7.81 -40.52
C PRO A 108 17.19 -7.36 -39.25
N ARG A 109 17.56 -8.32 -38.42
CA ARG A 109 18.45 -8.15 -37.26
C ARG A 109 19.87 -7.81 -37.75
N THR A 110 20.29 -6.57 -37.54
CA THR A 110 21.71 -6.23 -37.47
C THR A 110 22.25 -6.71 -36.12
N ALA A 111 23.04 -7.78 -36.12
CA ALA A 111 23.86 -8.16 -34.98
C ALA A 111 25.01 -7.14 -34.85
N SER A 112 25.00 -6.33 -33.79
CA SER A 112 26.14 -5.47 -33.47
C SER A 112 26.21 -5.18 -31.97
N ALA A 113 27.31 -5.64 -31.38
CA ALA A 113 27.90 -5.21 -30.10
C ALA A 113 27.04 -5.31 -28.82
N ALA A 114 26.49 -6.50 -28.52
CA ALA A 114 26.02 -6.88 -27.18
C ALA A 114 26.91 -8.01 -26.65
N SER A 115 27.99 -7.69 -25.92
CA SER A 115 28.79 -8.76 -25.29
C SER A 115 29.58 -8.36 -24.04
N ALA A 116 29.74 -7.07 -23.71
CA ALA A 116 30.41 -6.67 -22.46
C ALA A 116 29.45 -6.10 -21.39
N ALA A 117 28.32 -5.52 -21.80
CA ALA A 117 27.35 -4.94 -20.86
C ALA A 117 26.41 -6.00 -20.22
N ASP A 118 26.14 -7.10 -20.93
CA ASP A 118 25.22 -8.14 -20.45
C ASP A 118 25.84 -9.05 -19.37
N THR A 119 27.16 -9.28 -19.43
CA THR A 119 27.90 -10.06 -18.42
C THR A 119 28.00 -9.32 -17.09
N ALA A 120 28.16 -7.98 -17.11
CA ALA A 120 28.17 -7.17 -15.90
C ALA A 120 26.81 -7.15 -15.19
N LYS A 121 25.71 -7.04 -15.96
CA LYS A 121 24.33 -7.05 -15.42
C LYS A 121 23.95 -8.39 -14.79
N ALA A 122 24.37 -9.51 -15.39
CA ALA A 122 24.14 -10.85 -14.84
C ALA A 122 24.83 -11.02 -13.47
N SER A 123 26.10 -10.59 -13.34
CA SER A 123 26.86 -10.72 -12.09
C SER A 123 26.28 -9.89 -10.93
N ARG A 124 25.74 -8.70 -11.23
CA ARG A 124 25.11 -7.82 -10.22
C ARG A 124 23.82 -8.43 -9.69
N GLY A 125 23.00 -9.00 -10.56
CA GLY A 125 21.76 -9.69 -10.17
C GLY A 125 22.01 -10.86 -9.22
N ASP A 126 23.04 -11.66 -9.49
CA ASP A 126 23.40 -12.80 -8.64
C ASP A 126 23.99 -12.37 -7.29
N MET A 127 24.79 -11.30 -7.27
CA MET A 127 25.29 -10.70 -6.02
C MET A 127 24.15 -10.18 -5.15
N LEU A 128 23.20 -9.43 -5.73
CA LEU A 128 22.05 -8.92 -4.99
C LEU A 128 21.17 -10.05 -4.46
N ARG A 129 21.01 -11.14 -5.22
CA ARG A 129 20.23 -12.32 -4.78
C ARG A 129 20.85 -13.04 -3.59
N ALA A 130 22.16 -13.03 -3.46
CA ALA A 130 22.88 -13.66 -2.35
C ALA A 130 22.76 -12.87 -1.02
N LEU A 131 22.51 -11.56 -1.11
CA LEU A 131 22.30 -10.71 0.06
C LEU A 131 20.92 -10.91 0.67
N SER A 132 20.83 -10.81 2.01
CA SER A 132 19.54 -10.70 2.70
C SER A 132 18.79 -9.45 2.22
N PRO A 133 17.45 -9.38 2.38
CA PRO A 133 16.68 -8.21 1.95
C PRO A 133 17.20 -6.88 2.52
N ALA A 134 17.59 -6.86 3.81
CA ALA A 134 18.12 -5.67 4.45
C ALA A 134 19.50 -5.27 3.89
N GLU A 135 20.42 -6.23 3.76
CA GLU A 135 21.75 -5.97 3.17
C GLU A 135 21.66 -5.56 1.70
N ARG A 136 20.69 -6.13 0.96
CA ARG A 136 20.41 -5.75 -0.42
C ARG A 136 19.97 -4.30 -0.51
N ILE A 137 19.07 -3.87 0.38
CA ILE A 137 18.63 -2.48 0.45
C ILE A 137 19.81 -1.58 0.79
N GLU A 138 20.58 -1.90 1.83
CA GLU A 138 21.75 -1.10 2.24
C GLU A 138 22.80 -0.99 1.11
N PHE A 139 23.07 -2.10 0.43
CA PHE A 139 23.94 -2.12 -0.74
C PHE A 139 23.42 -1.23 -1.87
N LEU A 140 22.12 -1.30 -2.17
CA LEU A 140 21.48 -0.45 -3.18
C LEU A 140 21.44 1.02 -2.76
N PHE A 141 21.30 1.31 -1.45
CA PHE A 141 21.44 2.66 -0.92
C PHE A 141 22.83 3.23 -1.22
N LYS A 142 23.85 2.48 -0.84
CA LYS A 142 25.25 2.86 -1.04
C LYS A 142 25.61 2.97 -2.53
N GLU A 143 25.04 2.09 -3.37
CA GLU A 143 25.28 2.11 -4.81
C GLU A 143 24.58 3.27 -5.51
N ALA A 144 23.32 3.56 -5.15
CA ALA A 144 22.57 4.69 -5.71
C ALA A 144 23.15 6.04 -5.26
N GLU A 145 23.64 6.16 -4.02
CA GLU A 145 24.42 7.31 -3.58
C GLU A 145 25.70 7.49 -4.42
N ALA A 146 26.38 6.37 -4.75
CA ALA A 146 27.59 6.41 -5.56
C ALA A 146 27.31 6.68 -7.06
N ARG A 147 26.13 6.30 -7.56
CA ARG A 147 25.74 6.41 -8.98
C ARG A 147 24.23 6.67 -9.10
N PRO A 148 23.77 7.93 -9.01
CA PRO A 148 22.36 8.23 -9.20
C PRO A 148 21.96 7.84 -10.63
N ILE A 149 20.94 6.97 -10.78
CA ILE A 149 20.45 6.68 -12.13
C ILE A 149 19.71 7.90 -12.63
N ASN A 150 20.20 8.44 -13.74
CA ASN A 150 19.51 9.50 -14.45
C ASN A 150 18.46 8.89 -15.40
N LEU A 151 17.33 8.41 -14.85
CA LEU A 151 16.16 8.07 -15.66
C LEU A 151 15.43 9.37 -16.00
N GLU A 152 15.50 9.79 -17.27
CA GLU A 152 14.66 10.86 -17.78
C GLU A 152 13.20 10.38 -17.76
N PRO A 153 12.29 11.10 -17.08
CA PRO A 153 10.86 10.83 -17.27
C PRO A 153 10.53 11.05 -18.74
N ALA A 154 9.74 10.14 -19.32
CA ALA A 154 9.19 10.37 -20.66
C ALA A 154 8.55 11.77 -20.71
N SER A 155 8.69 12.48 -21.82
CA SER A 155 8.45 13.95 -21.91
C SER A 155 7.12 14.44 -21.33
N ASN A 156 6.11 13.55 -21.22
CA ASN A 156 4.77 13.87 -20.76
C ASN A 156 4.42 13.26 -19.38
N ARG A 157 5.41 12.72 -18.64
CA ARG A 157 5.19 12.12 -17.32
C ARG A 157 5.78 12.98 -16.21
N LEU A 158 5.06 13.01 -15.09
CA LEU A 158 5.48 13.70 -13.87
C LEU A 158 6.64 12.96 -13.18
N TYR A 159 6.59 11.63 -13.21
CA TYR A 159 7.56 10.73 -12.60
C TYR A 159 8.29 9.88 -13.63
N ALA A 160 9.48 9.42 -13.25
CA ALA A 160 10.30 8.56 -14.12
C ALA A 160 9.78 7.13 -14.14
N THR A 161 9.20 6.69 -13.03
CA THR A 161 8.77 5.30 -12.81
C THR A 161 7.27 5.20 -12.53
N GLY A 162 6.69 4.04 -12.82
CA GLY A 162 5.29 3.75 -12.47
C GLY A 162 5.09 3.59 -10.97
N THR A 163 6.10 3.11 -10.25
CA THR A 163 6.10 3.02 -8.78
C THR A 163 5.96 4.41 -8.13
N GLU A 164 6.72 5.40 -8.56
CA GLU A 164 6.57 6.78 -8.07
C GLU A 164 5.20 7.36 -8.38
N GLN A 165 4.66 7.07 -9.57
CA GLN A 165 3.32 7.48 -9.96
C GLN A 165 2.24 6.85 -9.07
N VAL A 166 2.43 5.59 -8.66
CA VAL A 166 1.57 4.89 -7.71
C VAL A 166 1.63 5.52 -6.33
N LEU A 167 2.83 5.81 -5.83
CA LEU A 167 3.03 6.47 -4.53
C LEU A 167 2.37 7.85 -4.54
N ASP A 168 2.55 8.63 -5.61
CA ASP A 168 1.88 9.91 -5.78
C ASP A 168 0.36 9.79 -5.67
N TRP A 169 -0.27 8.82 -6.34
CA TRP A 169 -1.72 8.64 -6.25
C TRP A 169 -2.19 8.35 -4.83
N VAL A 170 -1.49 7.49 -4.08
CA VAL A 170 -1.89 7.13 -2.72
C VAL A 170 -1.66 8.30 -1.76
N PHE A 171 -0.44 8.86 -1.75
CA PHE A 171 -0.02 9.81 -0.71
C PHE A 171 -0.44 11.26 -0.97
N THR A 172 -0.91 11.58 -2.19
CA THR A 172 -1.55 12.88 -2.47
C THR A 172 -3.07 12.84 -2.38
N THR A 173 -3.67 11.67 -2.11
CA THR A 173 -5.10 11.56 -1.84
C THR A 173 -5.41 12.08 -0.44
N ARG A 174 -6.30 13.08 -0.34
CA ARG A 174 -6.70 13.64 0.94
C ARG A 174 -7.61 12.64 1.69
N PRO A 175 -7.43 12.44 3.00
CA PRO A 175 -8.35 11.60 3.77
C PRO A 175 -9.79 12.09 3.67
N GLY A 176 -10.70 11.16 3.38
CA GLY A 176 -12.12 11.44 3.09
C GLY A 176 -12.46 11.51 1.59
N ASP A 177 -11.47 11.69 0.71
CA ASP A 177 -11.64 11.46 -0.72
C ASP A 177 -11.77 9.97 -1.03
N MET A 178 -12.32 9.65 -2.20
CA MET A 178 -12.41 8.27 -2.64
C MET A 178 -10.98 7.73 -2.86
N PRO A 179 -10.61 6.61 -2.22
CA PRO A 179 -9.28 6.04 -2.43
C PRO A 179 -9.09 5.65 -3.90
N PRO A 180 -7.87 5.79 -4.45
CA PRO A 180 -7.58 5.26 -5.78
C PRO A 180 -7.77 3.73 -5.78
N PRO A 181 -8.03 3.10 -6.94
CA PRO A 181 -8.06 1.64 -7.01
C PRO A 181 -6.75 1.07 -6.47
N LEU A 182 -6.83 0.00 -5.66
CA LEU A 182 -5.66 -0.58 -4.98
C LEU A 182 -4.51 -0.74 -5.98
N PRO A 183 -3.44 0.06 -5.83
CA PRO A 183 -2.42 0.10 -6.85
C PRO A 183 -1.53 -1.13 -6.76
N GLN A 184 -1.11 -1.61 -7.92
CA GLN A 184 -0.11 -2.66 -8.04
C GLN A 184 1.19 -2.02 -8.51
N ILE A 185 2.31 -2.45 -7.95
CA ILE A 185 3.62 -2.08 -8.46
C ILE A 185 3.74 -2.66 -9.88
N PRO A 186 4.18 -1.88 -10.88
CA PRO A 186 4.32 -2.41 -12.23
C PRO A 186 5.27 -3.62 -12.23
N LEU A 187 4.79 -4.76 -12.77
CA LEU A 187 5.52 -6.04 -12.74
C LEU A 187 6.95 -5.95 -13.32
N PHE A 188 7.15 -5.08 -14.31
CA PHE A 188 8.47 -4.87 -14.94
C PHE A 188 9.44 -4.04 -14.08
N GLU A 189 8.95 -3.39 -13.03
CA GLU A 189 9.75 -2.59 -12.09
C GLU A 189 10.09 -3.36 -10.81
N GLU A 190 9.45 -4.50 -10.52
CA GLU A 190 9.69 -5.29 -9.29
C GLU A 190 11.17 -5.63 -9.09
N ALA A 191 11.86 -6.02 -10.17
CA ALA A 191 13.29 -6.35 -10.12
C ALA A 191 14.19 -5.14 -9.81
N HIS A 192 13.69 -3.93 -10.05
CA HIS A 192 14.38 -2.66 -9.86
C HIS A 192 13.80 -1.83 -8.71
N LEU A 193 12.82 -2.37 -7.98
CA LEU A 193 12.04 -1.61 -7.00
C LEU A 193 12.92 -0.95 -5.95
N ALA A 194 13.86 -1.69 -5.36
CA ALA A 194 14.73 -1.14 -4.34
C ALA A 194 15.60 0.02 -4.88
N GLU A 195 16.04 -0.06 -6.13
CA GLU A 195 16.79 1.02 -6.79
C GLU A 195 15.90 2.24 -7.04
N ILE A 196 14.65 2.04 -7.45
CA ILE A 196 13.65 3.10 -7.60
C ILE A 196 13.41 3.81 -6.27
N LEU A 197 13.23 3.04 -5.18
CA LEU A 197 12.92 3.58 -3.85
C LEU A 197 14.05 4.42 -3.25
N VAL A 198 15.30 4.14 -3.59
CA VAL A 198 16.43 4.95 -3.10
C VAL A 198 16.61 6.26 -3.86
N ASN A 199 16.48 6.22 -5.19
CA ASN A 199 16.77 7.40 -6.01
C ASN A 199 15.77 8.52 -5.72
N ALA A 200 16.22 9.76 -5.47
CA ALA A 200 15.30 10.87 -5.26
C ALA A 200 14.46 11.17 -6.51
N CYS A 201 13.21 11.62 -6.31
CA CYS A 201 12.37 12.10 -7.40
C CYS A 201 13.03 13.29 -8.09
N ARG A 202 13.15 13.20 -9.42
CA ARG A 202 13.80 14.25 -10.19
C ARG A 202 12.92 15.50 -10.26
N VAL A 203 13.41 16.61 -9.71
CA VAL A 203 12.81 17.95 -9.88
C VAL A 203 13.34 18.59 -11.15
N LYS A 204 12.45 19.17 -11.97
CA LYS A 204 12.79 19.95 -13.17
C LYS A 204 12.66 21.44 -12.88
N ASP A 205 13.44 22.27 -13.58
CA ASP A 205 13.35 23.74 -13.44
C ASP A 205 11.97 24.29 -13.87
N THR A 206 11.26 23.55 -14.72
CA THR A 206 9.90 23.88 -15.17
C THR A 206 8.81 23.47 -14.16
N ASP A 207 9.16 22.80 -13.07
CA ASP A 207 8.17 22.33 -12.10
C ASP A 207 7.63 23.50 -11.26
N ASP A 208 6.30 23.63 -11.23
CA ASP A 208 5.63 24.56 -10.34
C ASP A 208 5.77 24.13 -8.86
N ALA A 209 5.36 25.02 -7.95
CA ALA A 209 5.48 24.77 -6.51
C ALA A 209 4.70 23.52 -6.08
N ARG A 210 3.51 23.30 -6.64
CA ARG A 210 2.66 22.14 -6.35
C ARG A 210 3.31 20.83 -6.82
N THR A 211 3.94 20.84 -7.97
CA THR A 211 4.64 19.66 -8.51
C THR A 211 5.84 19.29 -7.64
N ARG A 212 6.59 20.30 -7.17
CA ARG A 212 7.71 20.09 -6.24
C ARG A 212 7.22 19.49 -4.92
N GLU A 213 6.17 20.04 -4.33
CA GLU A 213 5.56 19.51 -3.11
C GLU A 213 5.12 18.04 -3.27
N ARG A 214 4.47 17.68 -4.38
CA ARG A 214 4.10 16.28 -4.65
C ARG A 214 5.30 15.35 -4.74
N LYS A 215 6.39 15.79 -5.38
CA LYS A 215 7.63 15.01 -5.44
C LYS A 215 8.27 14.82 -4.08
N GLU A 216 8.23 15.84 -3.22
CA GLU A 216 8.68 15.75 -1.83
C GLU A 216 7.87 14.73 -1.03
N ILE A 217 6.54 14.72 -1.19
CA ILE A 217 5.65 13.71 -0.58
C ILE A 217 6.02 12.30 -1.05
N VAL A 218 6.27 12.11 -2.34
CA VAL A 218 6.68 10.81 -2.89
C VAL A 218 8.04 10.38 -2.32
N ASP A 219 9.02 11.27 -2.23
CA ASP A 219 10.32 10.96 -1.63
C ASP A 219 10.22 10.57 -0.15
N LEU A 220 9.33 11.20 0.62
CA LEU A 220 9.03 10.78 1.99
C LEU A 220 8.39 9.38 2.03
N ALA A 221 7.40 9.13 1.17
CA ALA A 221 6.75 7.82 1.07
C ALA A 221 7.75 6.71 0.69
N LYS A 222 8.70 7.00 -0.20
CA LYS A 222 9.77 6.08 -0.59
C LYS A 222 10.66 5.70 0.59
N LYS A 223 11.04 6.66 1.44
CA LYS A 223 11.83 6.42 2.66
C LYS A 223 11.09 5.52 3.66
N GLU A 224 9.80 5.77 3.88
CA GLU A 224 8.98 4.91 4.74
C GLU A 224 8.80 3.51 4.16
N MET A 225 8.62 3.40 2.85
CA MET A 225 8.52 2.10 2.17
C MET A 225 9.82 1.31 2.27
N VAL A 226 10.97 1.97 2.12
CA VAL A 226 12.30 1.37 2.35
C VAL A 226 12.39 0.79 3.75
N LYS A 227 12.01 1.57 4.77
CA LYS A 227 12.03 1.13 6.16
C LYS A 227 11.15 -0.12 6.33
N PHE A 228 9.93 -0.09 5.83
CA PHE A 228 8.99 -1.22 5.90
C PHE A 228 9.55 -2.49 5.24
N VAL A 229 10.17 -2.37 4.06
CA VAL A 229 10.78 -3.51 3.35
C VAL A 229 12.03 -4.01 4.08
N SER A 230 12.82 -3.11 4.69
CA SER A 230 14.00 -3.50 5.48
C SER A 230 13.64 -4.30 6.73
N GLU A 231 12.45 -4.05 7.31
CA GLU A 231 11.87 -4.80 8.42
C GLU A 231 11.27 -6.16 7.98
N GLY A 232 11.33 -6.47 6.68
CA GLY A 232 10.86 -7.73 6.10
C GLY A 232 9.42 -7.71 5.57
N GLY A 233 8.81 -6.53 5.49
CA GLY A 233 7.48 -6.35 4.90
C GLY A 233 7.49 -6.42 3.37
N ALA A 234 6.37 -6.81 2.77
CA ALA A 234 6.20 -6.77 1.32
C ALA A 234 5.76 -5.37 0.85
N PRO A 235 6.32 -4.83 -0.24
CA PRO A 235 5.92 -3.53 -0.79
C PRO A 235 4.40 -3.36 -1.01
N GLU A 236 3.72 -4.42 -1.42
CA GLU A 236 2.27 -4.43 -1.65
C GLU A 236 1.48 -4.30 -0.34
N ASP A 237 2.00 -4.87 0.75
CA ASP A 237 1.37 -4.77 2.06
C ASP A 237 1.45 -3.33 2.61
N PHE A 238 2.53 -2.61 2.31
CA PHE A 238 2.68 -1.19 2.62
C PHE A 238 1.61 -0.35 1.90
N LEU A 239 1.46 -0.54 0.59
CA LEU A 239 0.45 0.19 -0.20
C LEU A 239 -0.98 -0.17 0.25
N ARG A 240 -1.22 -1.45 0.56
CA ARG A 240 -2.52 -1.92 1.04
C ARG A 240 -2.88 -1.28 2.38
N PHE A 241 -1.94 -1.17 3.30
CA PHE A 241 -2.15 -0.52 4.61
C PHE A 241 -2.67 0.92 4.43
N TYR A 242 -1.95 1.76 3.68
CA TYR A 242 -2.38 3.16 3.47
C TYR A 242 -3.66 3.28 2.66
N HIS A 243 -3.87 2.40 1.67
CA HIS A 243 -5.13 2.35 0.92
C HIS A 243 -6.32 2.04 1.84
N ASP A 244 -6.17 1.11 2.78
CA ASP A 244 -7.22 0.74 3.72
C ASP A 244 -7.50 1.88 4.73
N GLU A 245 -6.49 2.63 5.14
CA GLU A 245 -6.67 3.85 5.94
C GLU A 245 -7.47 4.92 5.18
N LEU A 246 -7.12 5.17 3.91
CA LEU A 246 -7.88 6.10 3.06
C LEU A 246 -9.34 5.64 2.88
N ARG A 247 -9.55 4.33 2.70
CA ARG A 247 -10.89 3.75 2.59
C ARG A 247 -11.70 3.94 3.87
N GLN A 248 -11.10 3.71 5.03
CA GLN A 248 -11.76 3.93 6.33
C GLN A 248 -12.13 5.41 6.51
N ALA A 249 -11.20 6.32 6.20
CA ALA A 249 -11.45 7.77 6.23
C ALA A 249 -12.59 8.17 5.28
N HIS A 250 -12.63 7.60 4.07
CA HIS A 250 -13.70 7.84 3.11
C HIS A 250 -15.06 7.35 3.61
N MET A 251 -15.12 6.15 4.21
CA MET A 251 -16.35 5.62 4.78
C MET A 251 -16.84 6.47 5.96
N ALA A 252 -15.93 6.91 6.83
CA ALA A 252 -16.25 7.83 7.91
C ALA A 252 -16.83 9.16 7.39
N PHE A 253 -16.18 9.73 6.35
CA PHE A 253 -16.68 10.92 5.67
C PHE A 253 -18.09 10.72 5.07
N GLN A 254 -18.34 9.59 4.38
CA GLN A 254 -19.66 9.31 3.80
C GLN A 254 -20.75 9.15 4.88
N THR A 255 -20.44 8.51 6.00
CA THR A 255 -21.36 8.37 7.12
C THR A 255 -21.70 9.72 7.72
N ALA A 256 -20.67 10.52 8.07
CA ALA A 256 -20.82 11.88 8.58
C ALA A 256 -21.64 12.76 7.62
N GLN A 257 -21.37 12.67 6.32
CA GLN A 257 -22.12 13.38 5.30
C GLN A 257 -23.61 13.00 5.33
N LYS A 258 -23.93 11.69 5.37
CA LYS A 258 -25.33 11.22 5.43
C LYS A 258 -26.05 11.70 6.68
N GLU A 259 -25.40 11.62 7.84
CA GLU A 259 -25.95 12.05 9.12
C GLU A 259 -26.25 13.55 9.12
N VAL A 260 -25.28 14.37 8.68
CA VAL A 260 -25.48 15.82 8.51
C VAL A 260 -26.67 16.11 7.61
N PHE A 261 -26.77 15.44 6.46
CA PHE A 261 -27.90 15.65 5.54
C PHE A 261 -29.25 15.18 6.10
N ALA A 262 -29.28 14.19 7.00
CA ALA A 262 -30.49 13.78 7.69
C ALA A 262 -30.94 14.88 8.67
N VAL A 263 -30.03 15.37 9.51
CA VAL A 263 -30.33 16.45 10.47
C VAL A 263 -30.79 17.72 9.77
N VAL A 264 -30.12 18.12 8.68
CA VAL A 264 -30.53 19.31 7.88
C VAL A 264 -31.98 19.20 7.35
N ARG A 265 -32.47 17.98 7.12
CA ARG A 265 -33.85 17.75 6.63
C ARG A 265 -34.87 17.73 7.76
N GLU A 266 -34.51 17.17 8.91
CA GLU A 266 -35.42 16.96 10.04
C GLU A 266 -35.50 18.19 10.95
N ASP A 267 -34.34 18.77 11.30
CA ASP A 267 -34.23 19.91 12.21
C ASP A 267 -33.18 20.91 11.70
N PRO A 268 -33.60 21.90 10.89
CA PRO A 268 -32.72 22.94 10.38
C PRO A 268 -32.09 23.80 11.49
N ASP A 269 -32.75 23.97 12.63
CA ASP A 269 -32.26 24.86 13.69
C ASP A 269 -31.07 24.23 14.42
N LEU A 270 -31.06 22.90 14.58
CA LEU A 270 -29.93 22.15 15.16
C LEU A 270 -28.81 21.81 14.15
N ALA A 271 -29.08 21.89 12.85
CA ALA A 271 -28.18 21.42 11.82
C ALA A 271 -26.83 22.15 11.77
N ALA A 272 -26.81 23.45 12.09
CA ALA A 272 -25.58 24.25 12.03
C ALA A 272 -24.58 23.86 13.13
N ASP A 273 -25.06 23.66 14.36
CA ASP A 273 -24.23 23.22 15.49
C ASP A 273 -23.79 21.76 15.31
N TYR A 274 -24.69 20.90 14.81
CA TYR A 274 -24.34 19.52 14.50
C TYR A 274 -23.26 19.41 13.42
N LEU A 275 -23.39 20.17 12.32
CA LEU A 275 -22.36 20.22 11.26
C LEU A 275 -20.99 20.65 11.82
N ARG A 276 -20.96 21.64 12.73
CA ARG A 276 -19.74 22.11 13.36
C ARG A 276 -19.08 21.00 14.18
N GLN A 277 -19.84 20.33 15.05
CA GLN A 277 -19.34 19.22 15.87
C GLN A 277 -18.82 18.06 15.01
N VAL A 278 -19.54 17.69 13.95
CA VAL A 278 -19.10 16.63 13.03
C VAL A 278 -17.80 17.05 12.33
N ASN A 279 -17.68 18.29 11.87
CA ASN A 279 -16.47 18.77 11.22
C ASN A 279 -15.27 18.87 12.17
N GLU A 280 -15.49 19.19 13.46
CA GLU A 280 -14.44 19.12 14.49
C GLU A 280 -13.95 17.68 14.66
N GLN A 281 -14.85 16.70 14.77
CA GLN A 281 -14.49 15.27 14.87
C GLN A 281 -13.76 14.74 13.63
N LEU A 282 -14.12 15.22 12.43
CA LEU A 282 -13.42 14.87 11.20
C LEU A 282 -12.03 15.51 11.16
N ALA A 283 -11.89 16.77 11.60
CA ALA A 283 -10.63 17.49 11.65
C ALA A 283 -9.62 16.82 12.60
N GLU A 284 -10.06 16.33 13.77
CA GLU A 284 -9.21 15.54 14.69
C GLU A 284 -8.61 14.29 14.03
N LYS A 285 -9.32 13.71 13.05
CA LYS A 285 -8.88 12.54 12.28
C LYS A 285 -8.15 12.91 10.99
N GLY A 286 -7.94 14.20 10.72
CA GLY A 286 -7.37 14.70 9.46
C GLY A 286 -8.26 14.46 8.23
N ILE A 287 -9.54 14.17 8.42
CA ILE A 287 -10.51 13.91 7.35
C ILE A 287 -11.06 15.25 6.86
N LYS A 288 -11.27 15.37 5.53
CA LYS A 288 -11.86 16.58 4.95
C LYS A 288 -13.25 16.90 5.56
N PRO A 289 -13.59 18.18 5.71
CA PRO A 289 -14.87 18.57 6.29
C PRO A 289 -16.03 18.28 5.33
N VAL A 290 -17.20 18.04 5.90
CA VAL A 290 -18.47 18.01 5.17
C VAL A 290 -18.85 19.44 4.79
N ARG A 291 -19.20 19.63 3.52
CA ARG A 291 -19.72 20.88 2.98
C ARG A 291 -21.16 20.70 2.53
N LEU A 292 -22.00 21.66 2.90
CA LEU A 292 -23.39 21.71 2.44
C LEU A 292 -23.47 22.39 1.06
N PRO A 293 -24.45 22.01 0.22
CA PRO A 293 -24.75 22.76 -1.00
C PRO A 293 -25.07 24.23 -0.66
N PRO A 294 -24.73 25.20 -1.53
CA PRO A 294 -24.89 26.62 -1.22
C PRO A 294 -26.29 27.01 -0.73
N LYS A 295 -27.34 26.48 -1.38
CA LYS A 295 -28.74 26.73 -0.98
C LYS A 295 -29.10 26.23 0.43
N MET A 296 -28.45 25.16 0.90
CA MET A 296 -28.67 24.63 2.25
C MET A 296 -27.84 25.41 3.27
N ALA A 297 -26.60 25.76 2.92
CA ALA A 297 -25.74 26.61 3.76
C ALA A 297 -26.38 28.00 4.00
N GLU A 298 -26.89 28.64 2.95
CA GLU A 298 -27.60 29.93 3.03
C GLU A 298 -28.81 29.89 3.97
N ARG A 299 -29.61 28.82 3.89
CA ARG A 299 -30.79 28.62 4.76
C ARG A 299 -30.41 28.50 6.24
N LEU A 300 -29.21 28.01 6.52
CA LEU A 300 -28.69 27.82 7.87
C LEU A 300 -27.83 29.01 8.34
N GLY A 301 -27.68 30.06 7.52
CA GLY A 301 -26.81 31.20 7.83
C GLY A 301 -25.32 30.84 7.91
N ILE A 302 -24.91 29.73 7.28
CA ILE A 302 -23.52 29.25 7.27
C ILE A 302 -22.86 29.77 6.00
N ASP A 303 -21.64 30.31 6.13
CA ASP A 303 -20.86 30.71 4.96
C ASP A 303 -20.53 29.48 4.10
N ALA A 304 -21.09 29.44 2.90
CA ALA A 304 -20.91 28.34 1.95
C ALA A 304 -19.46 28.21 1.44
N SER A 305 -18.64 29.26 1.61
CA SER A 305 -17.25 29.24 1.16
C SER A 305 -16.37 28.30 2.00
N GLY A 306 -16.66 28.16 3.30
CA GLY A 306 -15.85 27.39 4.24
C GLY A 306 -14.38 27.84 4.27
N PRO A 307 -13.56 27.36 5.22
CA PRO A 307 -12.12 27.56 5.11
C PRO A 307 -11.64 26.87 3.81
N GLU A 308 -11.00 27.65 2.93
CA GLU A 308 -10.20 27.08 1.85
C GLU A 308 -9.10 26.20 2.47
N PRO A 309 -8.91 24.97 1.98
CA PRO A 309 -7.84 24.10 2.45
C PRO A 309 -6.47 24.61 2.03
#